data_AF-A0A944RM36-F1
#
_entry.id   AF-A0A944RM36-F1
#
_cell.length_a   1.000
_cell.length_b   1.000
_cell.length_c   1.000
_cell.angle_alpha   90.00
_cell.angle_beta   90.00
_cell.angle_gamma   90.00
#
_symmetry.space_group_name_H-M   'P 1'
#
loop_
_entity.id
_entity.type
_entity.pdbx_description
1 polymer ?
#
loop_
_entity_poly.entity_id
_entity_poly.type
_entity_poly.pdbx_seq_one_letter_code
_entity_poly.pdbx_strand_id
1 'polypeptide(L)' 'MDVTPSFASIGALLGVPARANILASLIDGRALTATELAIAAGVSPQTTSSHLAKLVDAGLILAEKHGRH' A
#
# COMPACT_ATOMS: atom_id res chain seq x y z
N MET A 1 8.00 6.38 21.76
CA MET A 1 8.14 7.68 21.09
C MET A 1 7.41 7.53 19.78
N ASP A 2 6.16 8.01 19.72
CA ASP A 2 5.36 7.93 18.50
C ASP A 2 5.89 8.97 17.53
N VAL A 3 6.79 8.55 16.62
CA VAL A 3 7.31 9.44 15.59
C VAL A 3 6.25 9.52 14.51
N THR A 4 5.32 10.46 14.65
CA THR A 4 4.38 10.75 13.58
C THR A 4 5.19 11.06 12.32
N PRO A 5 5.03 10.29 11.23
CA PRO A 5 5.83 10.50 10.03
C PRO A 5 5.62 11.93 9.54
N SER A 6 6.71 12.60 9.16
CA SER A 6 6.60 13.96 8.64
C SER A 6 5.71 13.97 7.40
N PHE A 7 4.98 15.06 7.18
CA PHE A 7 4.14 15.19 5.99
C PHE A 7 4.95 15.04 4.69
N ALA A 8 6.21 15.48 4.69
CA ALA A 8 7.12 15.26 3.56
C ALA A 8 7.44 13.77 3.34
N SER A 9 7.62 13.00 4.41
CA SER A 9 7.83 11.55 4.35
C SER A 9 6.60 10.83 3.80
N ILE A 10 5.40 11.22 4.24
CA ILE A 10 4.13 10.73 3.69
C ILE A 10 4.03 11.10 2.21
N GLY A 11 4.28 12.36 1.85
CA GLY A 11 4.25 12.83 0.47
C GLY A 11 5.18 12.06 -0.46
N ALA A 12 6.40 11.75 0.00
CA ALA A 12 7.35 10.93 -0.76
C ALA A 12 6.84 9.50 -0.98
N LEU A 13 6.09 8.95 -0.03
CA LEU A 13 5.40 7.68 -0.20
C LEU A 13 4.25 7.81 -1.21
N LEU A 14 3.38 8.80 -1.07
CA LEU A 14 2.24 8.98 -1.96
C LEU A 14 2.64 9.31 -3.40
N GLY A 15 3.77 10.01 -3.61
CA GLY A 15 4.24 10.47 -4.91
C GLY A 15 4.68 9.38 -5.90
N VAL A 16 4.60 8.10 -5.53
CA VAL A 16 4.84 6.99 -6.48
C VAL A 16 3.50 6.52 -7.06
N PRO A 17 3.33 6.55 -8.41
CA PRO A 17 2.05 6.23 -9.04
C PRO A 17 1.43 4.89 -8.61
N ALA A 18 2.23 3.83 -8.52
CA ALA A 18 1.75 2.53 -8.07
C ALA A 18 1.15 2.57 -6.65
N ARG A 19 1.78 3.31 -5.72
CA ARG A 19 1.27 3.44 -4.35
C ARG A 19 0.03 4.32 -4.28
N ALA A 20 -0.01 5.40 -5.06
CA ALA A 20 -1.20 6.25 -5.16
C ALA A 20 -2.40 5.44 -5.67
N ASN A 21 -2.22 4.60 -6.69
CA ASN A 21 -3.28 3.76 -7.24
C ASN A 21 -3.74 2.68 -6.25
N ILE A 22 -2.82 2.05 -5.51
CA ILE A 22 -3.14 1.12 -4.42
C ILE A 22 -3.99 1.80 -3.35
N LEU A 23 -3.61 3.00 -2.92
CA LEU A 23 -4.36 3.72 -1.89
C LEU A 23 -5.73 4.15 -2.42
N ALA A 24 -5.80 4.64 -3.65
CA ALA A 24 -7.05 5.04 -4.28
C ALA A 24 -8.04 3.89 -4.40
N SER A 25 -7.58 2.66 -4.67
CA SER A 25 -8.46 1.48 -4.77
C SER A 25 -9.02 1.01 -3.42
N LEU A 26 -8.40 1.42 -2.30
CA LEU A 26 -8.83 1.09 -0.95
C LEU A 26 -9.71 2.17 -0.29
N ILE A 27 -9.88 3.35 -0.91
CA ILE A 27 -10.64 4.48 -0.35
C ILE A 27 -12.10 4.12 -0.05
N ASP A 28 -12.68 3.20 -0.82
CA ASP A 28 -14.06 2.73 -0.61
C ASP A 28 -14.21 1.73 0.55
N GLY A 29 -13.13 1.42 1.27
CA GLY A 29 -13.12 0.59 2.46
C GLY A 29 -13.13 -0.92 2.20
N ARG A 30 -13.06 -1.35 0.93
CA ARG A 30 -12.97 -2.78 0.61
C ARG A 30 -11.58 -3.33 0.89
N ALA A 31 -11.53 -4.55 1.45
CA ALA A 31 -10.30 -5.32 1.48
C ALA A 31 -10.01 -5.89 0.08
N LEU A 32 -8.81 -5.66 -0.44
CA LEU A 32 -8.35 -6.17 -1.73
C LEU A 32 -7.17 -7.12 -1.53
N THR A 33 -7.12 -8.17 -2.34
CA THR A 33 -5.99 -9.09 -2.40
C THR A 33 -4.76 -8.43 -3.02
N ALA A 34 -3.57 -8.96 -2.75
CA ALA A 34 -2.34 -8.48 -3.36
C ALA A 34 -2.38 -8.50 -4.90
N THR A 35 -3.09 -9.46 -5.49
CA THR A 35 -3.25 -9.56 -6.95
C THR A 35 -4.15 -8.45 -7.49
N GLU A 36 -5.28 -8.16 -6.85
CA GLU A 36 -6.16 -7.05 -7.25
C GLU A 36 -5.45 -5.70 -7.12
N LEU A 37 -4.66 -5.54 -6.05
CA LEU A 37 -3.84 -4.34 -5.86
C LEU A 37 -2.75 -4.22 -6.93
N ALA A 38 -2.15 -5.33 -7.37
CA ALA A 38 -1.17 -5.32 -8.46
C ALA A 38 -1.79 -4.88 -9.79
N ILE A 39 -3.00 -5.36 -10.08
CA ILE A 39 -3.78 -4.95 -11.26
C ILE A 39 -4.09 -3.45 -11.19
N ALA A 40 -4.61 -2.97 -10.05
CA ALA A 40 -4.90 -1.54 -9.86
C ALA A 40 -3.65 -0.66 -9.97
N ALA A 41 -2.52 -1.14 -9.47
CA ALA A 41 -1.23 -0.44 -9.52
C ALA A 41 -0.57 -0.45 -10.90
N GLY A 42 -0.99 -1.35 -11.80
CA GLY A 42 -0.37 -1.54 -13.11
C GLY A 42 1.06 -2.11 -13.04
N VAL A 43 1.40 -2.86 -11.98
CA VAL A 43 2.73 -3.44 -11.79
C VAL A 43 2.63 -4.91 -11.40
N SER A 44 3.76 -5.63 -11.45
CA SER A 44 3.77 -7.06 -11.11
C SER A 44 3.37 -7.33 -9.65
N PRO A 45 2.89 -8.54 -9.30
CA PRO A 45 2.65 -8.92 -7.90
C PRO A 45 3.91 -8.79 -7.04
N GLN A 46 5.09 -9.13 -7.57
CA GLN A 46 6.35 -9.01 -6.84
C GLN A 46 6.69 -7.54 -6.52
N THR A 47 6.51 -6.64 -7.49
CA THR A 47 6.70 -5.19 -7.30
C THR A 47 5.68 -4.64 -6.32
N THR A 48 4.43 -5.09 -6.42
CA THR A 48 3.33 -4.72 -5.52
C THR A 48 3.66 -5.08 -4.08
N SER A 49 4.18 -6.28 -3.80
CA SER A 49 4.58 -6.67 -2.44
C SER A 49 5.59 -5.71 -1.82
N SER A 50 6.57 -5.20 -2.59
CA SER A 50 7.52 -4.19 -2.11
C SER A 50 6.85 -2.85 -1.80
N HIS A 51 5.86 -2.45 -2.59
CA HIS A 51 5.06 -1.26 -2.33
C HIS A 51 4.19 -1.41 -1.09
N LEU A 52 3.52 -2.55 -0.92
CA LEU A 52 2.68 -2.84 0.24
C LEU A 52 3.48 -2.83 1.54
N ALA A 53 4.68 -3.44 1.55
CA ALA A 53 5.56 -3.39 2.72
C ALA A 53 5.84 -1.95 3.16
N LYS A 54 6.21 -1.05 2.23
CA LYS A 54 6.46 0.37 2.54
C LYS A 54 5.22 1.10 3.06
N LEU A 55 4.04 0.77 2.55
CA LEU A 55 2.78 1.37 3.00
C LEU A 55 2.38 0.86 4.40
N VAL A 56 2.61 -0.41 4.70
CA VAL A 56 2.40 -1.00 6.03
C VAL A 56 3.39 -0.42 7.04
N ASP A 57 4.68 -0.37 6.70
CA ASP A 57 5.73 0.19 7.57
C ASP A 57 5.46 1.66 7.91
N ALA A 58 4.81 2.39 7.00
CA ALA A 58 4.39 3.77 7.21
C ALA A 58 3.03 3.93 7.89
N GLY A 59 2.35 2.83 8.22
CA GLY A 59 1.02 2.85 8.85
C GLY A 59 -0.11 3.36 7.95
N LEU A 60 0.09 3.37 6.63
CA LEU A 60 -0.90 3.88 5.67
C LEU A 60 -1.97 2.84 5.28
N ILE A 61 -1.63 1.55 5.39
CA ILE A 61 -2.57 0.44 5.16
C ILE A 61 -2.36 -0.62 6.23
N LEU A 62 -3.38 -1.44 6.43
CA LEU A 62 -3.28 -2.68 7.19
C LEU A 62 -3.22 -3.85 6.22
N ALA A 63 -2.37 -4.84 6.54
CA ALA A 63 -2.30 -6.09 5.81
C ALA A 63 -2.73 -7.23 6.73
N GLU A 64 -3.80 -7.92 6.37
CA GLU A 64 -4.26 -9.10 7.06
C GLU A 64 -3.82 -10.35 6.30
N LYS A 65 -3.25 -11.33 7.01
CA LYS A 65 -2.96 -12.64 6.43
C LYS A 65 -4.24 -13.46 6.42
N HIS A 66 -4.76 -13.75 5.23
CA HIS A 66 -5.93 -14.58 5.05
C HIS A 66 -5.54 -15.92 4.40
N GLY A 67 -5.45 -16.98 5.21
CA GLY A 67 -5.12 -18.34 4.75
C GLY A 67 -3.69 -18.79 5.09
N ARG A 68 -3.22 -19.87 4.43
CA ARG A 68 -1.91 -20.50 4.68
C ARG A 68 -0.77 -19.94 3.79
N HIS A 69 -0.92 -18.70 3.31
CA HIS A 69 0.07 -17.97 2.53
C HIS A 69 0.43 -16.65 3.25
#